data_AF-A0A414PN49-F1
#
_entry.id   AF-A0A414PN49-F1
#
_cell.length_a   1.000
_cell.length_b   1.000
_cell.length_c   1.000
_cell.angle_alpha   90.00
_cell.angle_beta   90.00
_cell.angle_gamma   90.00
#
_symmetry.space_group_name_H-M   'P 1'
#
loop_
_entity.id
_entity.type
_entity.pdbx_description
1 polymer ?
#
loop_
_entity_poly.entity_id
_entity_poly.type
_entity_poly.pdbx_seq_one_letter_code
_entity_poly.pdbx_strand_id
1 'polypeptide(L)'
;MPTTRVLIAVKTYPTLSEKYDELVCTAGFLEDGTWIRIYPIPFRKLSYDKRYSKWQWIELDLVKNTSDFRKASNPQLSSSASFLRLNVL
;
A
#
# COMPACT_ATOMS: atom_id res chain seq x y z
N MET A 1 19.07 -1.56 0.70
CA MET A 1 18.00 -2.36 0.04
C MET A 1 16.88 -1.39 -0.31
N PRO A 2 16.25 -1.46 -1.49
CA PRO A 2 15.63 -0.31 -2.12
C PRO A 2 14.38 0.15 -1.34
N THR A 3 14.53 1.21 -0.55
CA THR A 3 13.44 1.91 0.12
C THR A 3 12.70 2.71 -0.93
N THR A 4 11.51 2.25 -1.34
CA THR A 4 10.69 3.00 -2.28
C THR A 4 9.89 4.03 -1.50
N ARG A 5 10.06 5.32 -1.82
CA ARG A 5 9.30 6.41 -1.20
C ARG A 5 7.98 6.57 -1.92
N VAL A 6 6.89 6.52 -1.15
CA VAL A 6 5.54 6.61 -1.67
C VAL A 6 4.78 7.69 -0.92
N LEU A 7 4.20 8.62 -1.68
CA LEU A 7 3.25 9.60 -1.17
C LEU A 7 1.87 8.97 -1.09
N ILE A 8 1.33 8.82 0.10
CA ILE A 8 -0.01 8.24 0.29
C ILE A 8 -1.08 9.24 -0.14
N ALA A 9 -1.80 8.92 -1.21
CA ALA A 9 -2.89 9.76 -1.73
C ALA A 9 -4.27 9.22 -1.35
N VAL A 10 -4.43 7.90 -1.38
CA VAL A 10 -5.71 7.22 -1.19
C VAL A 10 -5.56 6.09 -0.17
N LYS A 11 -6.51 6.02 0.76
CA LYS A 11 -6.63 4.93 1.72
C LYS A 11 -8.10 4.56 1.79
N THR A 12 -8.42 3.29 1.54
CA THR A 12 -9.80 2.82 1.71
C THR A 12 -10.13 2.68 3.19
N TYR A 13 -11.41 2.81 3.54
CA TYR A 13 -11.86 2.38 4.85
C TYR A 13 -11.63 0.88 5.00
N PRO A 14 -11.11 0.41 6.15
CA PRO A 14 -11.03 -1.01 6.40
C PRO A 14 -12.47 -1.57 6.45
N THR A 15 -12.74 -2.58 5.63
CA THR A 15 -13.90 -3.44 5.86
C THR A 15 -13.58 -4.31 7.07
N LEU A 16 -14.24 -4.04 8.20
CA LEU A 16 -14.25 -4.96 9.34
C LEU A 16 -14.80 -6.30 8.85
N SER A 17 -13.94 -7.32 8.76
CA SER A 17 -14.38 -8.70 8.65
C SER A 17 -14.19 -9.34 10.01
N GLU A 18 -15.24 -9.93 10.59
CA GLU A 18 -15.17 -10.66 11.86
C GLU A 18 -14.19 -11.86 11.81
N LYS A 19 -13.82 -12.31 10.59
CA LYS A 19 -13.05 -13.53 10.36
C LYS A 19 -11.63 -13.28 9.88
N TYR A 20 -11.33 -12.09 9.36
CA TYR A 20 -10.03 -11.76 8.78
C TYR A 20 -9.60 -10.38 9.24
N ASP A 21 -8.38 -10.31 9.76
CA ASP A 21 -7.70 -9.07 10.11
C ASP A 21 -7.92 -7.99 9.05
N GLU A 22 -8.18 -6.75 9.47
CA GLU A 22 -8.51 -5.68 8.54
C GLU A 22 -7.40 -5.41 7.53
N LEU A 23 -7.69 -5.67 6.26
CA LEU A 23 -6.82 -5.37 5.13
C LEU A 23 -7.33 -4.12 4.41
N VAL A 24 -6.44 -3.16 4.21
CA VAL A 24 -6.75 -1.88 3.57
C VAL A 24 -6.06 -1.82 2.20
N CYS A 25 -6.76 -1.27 1.21
CA CYS A 25 -6.15 -0.87 -0.04
C CYS A 25 -5.61 0.55 0.10
N THR A 26 -4.33 0.72 -0.16
CA THR A 26 -3.69 2.04 -0.18
C THR A 26 -3.15 2.30 -1.57
N ALA A 27 -3.30 3.52 -2.05
CA ALA A 27 -2.68 3.94 -3.29
C ALA A 27 -1.94 5.26 -3.08
N GLY A 28 -0.89 5.43 -3.86
CA GLY A 28 0.02 6.55 -3.73
C GLY A 28 0.82 6.78 -4.99
N PHE A 29 1.73 7.73 -4.88
CA PHE A 29 2.64 8.12 -5.96
C PHE A 29 4.07 7.80 -5.56
N LEU A 30 4.84 7.29 -6.51
CA LEU A 30 6.28 7.24 -6.41
C LEU A 30 6.88 8.64 -6.62
N GLU A 31 8.19 8.80 -6.36
CA GLU A 31 8.88 10.09 -6.55
C GLU A 31 8.90 10.57 -8.02
N ASP A 32 8.78 9.65 -8.98
CA ASP A 32 8.66 9.93 -10.41
C ASP A 32 7.23 10.30 -10.85
N GLY A 33 6.25 10.28 -9.93
CA GLY A 33 4.84 10.53 -10.21
C GLY A 33 4.07 9.30 -10.71
N THR A 34 4.71 8.13 -10.80
CA THR A 34 4.05 6.88 -11.16
C THR A 34 3.05 6.48 -10.08
N TRP A 35 1.84 6.09 -10.50
CA TRP A 35 0.81 5.60 -9.59
C TRP A 35 1.13 4.18 -9.13
N ILE A 36 1.00 3.92 -7.83
CA ILE A 36 1.16 2.59 -7.26
C ILE A 36 -0.03 2.19 -6.39
N ARG A 37 -0.40 0.91 -6.47
CA ARG A 37 -1.42 0.30 -5.62
C ARG A 37 -0.76 -0.71 -4.69
N ILE A 38 -0.98 -0.53 -3.40
CA ILE A 38 -0.42 -1.38 -2.36
C ILE A 38 -1.58 -2.14 -1.71
N TYR A 39 -1.54 -3.46 -1.83
CA TYR A 39 -2.55 -4.34 -1.28
C TYR A 39 -1.99 -5.75 -1.05
N PRO A 40 -2.35 -6.42 0.06
CA PRO A 40 -3.12 -5.90 1.20
C PRO A 40 -2.22 -5.27 2.28
N ILE A 41 -2.65 -4.16 2.90
CA ILE A 41 -1.96 -3.58 4.07
C ILE A 41 -2.75 -3.86 5.36
N PRO A 42 -2.17 -4.53 6.36
CA PRO A 42 -2.81 -4.75 7.66
C PRO A 42 -2.70 -3.49 8.55
N PHE A 43 -3.37 -2.40 8.16
CA PHE A 43 -3.16 -1.07 8.74
C PHE A 43 -3.36 -1.03 10.27
N ARG A 44 -4.34 -1.76 10.81
CA ARG A 44 -4.58 -1.79 12.26
C ARG A 44 -3.51 -2.54 13.05
N LYS A 45 -2.87 -3.55 12.44
CA LYS A 45 -1.78 -4.32 13.08
C LYS A 45 -0.47 -3.56 13.12
N LEU A 46 -0.32 -2.50 12.32
CA LEU A 46 0.81 -1.61 12.42
C LEU A 46 0.81 -0.95 13.81
N SER A 47 2.00 -0.90 14.41
CA SER A 47 2.25 -0.12 15.62
C SER A 47 1.83 1.33 15.38
N TYR A 48 1.38 2.03 16.43
CA TYR A 48 0.77 3.36 16.27
C TYR A 48 1.74 4.36 15.60
N ASP A 49 3.02 4.26 15.93
CA ASP A 49 4.17 4.95 15.35
C ASP A 49 4.39 4.65 13.85
N LYS A 50 3.95 3.49 13.37
CA LYS A 50 4.06 3.10 11.96
C LYS A 50 2.78 3.37 11.17
N ARG A 51 1.76 3.96 11.78
CA ARG A 51 0.54 4.34 11.05
C ARG A 51 0.82 5.60 10.27
N TYR A 52 0.44 5.59 9.00
CA TYR A 52 0.60 6.72 8.10
C TYR A 52 -0.72 7.48 7.90
N SER A 53 -0.58 8.77 7.61
CA SER A 53 -1.66 9.68 7.30
C SER A 53 -1.78 9.93 5.79
N LYS A 54 -2.88 10.55 5.38
CA LYS A 54 -3.04 11.02 4.00
C LYS A 54 -2.01 12.12 3.74
N TRP A 55 -1.42 12.12 2.54
CA TRP A 55 -0.36 13.04 2.09
C TRP A 55 0.98 12.91 2.82
N GLN A 56 1.21 11.76 3.44
CA GLN A 56 2.50 11.46 4.07
C GLN A 56 3.39 10.69 3.09
N TRP A 57 4.66 11.09 3.06
CA TRP A 57 5.72 10.30 2.44
C TRP A 57 6.13 9.17 3.38
N ILE A 58 6.10 7.94 2.88
CA ILE A 58 6.52 6.76 3.64
C ILE A 58 7.50 5.94 2.83
N GLU A 59 8.40 5.25 3.54
CA GLU A 59 9.35 4.32 2.94
C GLU A 59 8.83 2.90 3.06
N LEU A 60 8.72 2.25 1.91
CA LEU A 60 8.14 0.92 1.78
C LEU A 60 9.11 0.01 1.03
N ASP A 61 9.26 -1.20 1.54
CA ASP A 61 9.83 -2.29 0.75
C ASP A 61 8.69 -3.01 0.01
N LEU A 62 8.67 -2.84 -1.31
CA LEU A 62 7.57 -3.22 -2.19
C LEU A 62 8.00 -4.37 -3.09
N VAL A 63 7.26 -5.48 -3.04
CA VAL A 63 7.44 -6.62 -3.93
C VAL A 63 6.27 -6.69 -4.89
N LYS A 64 6.55 -6.72 -6.19
CA LYS A 64 5.50 -6.87 -7.19
C LYS A 64 4.80 -8.21 -7.03
N ASN A 65 3.50 -8.20 -6.80
CA ASN A 65 2.69 -9.40 -6.72
C ASN A 65 2.33 -9.86 -8.14
N THR A 66 2.89 -10.98 -8.58
CA THR A 66 2.58 -11.60 -9.88
C THR A 66 1.32 -12.47 -9.83
N SER A 67 0.81 -12.78 -8.65
CA SER A 67 -0.31 -13.70 -8.43
C SER A 67 -1.68 -13.01 -8.44
N ASP A 68 -1.74 -11.68 -8.50
CA ASP A 68 -3.03 -10.96 -8.58
C ASP A 68 -3.53 -10.97 -10.03
N PHE A 69 -4.34 -11.97 -10.35
CA PHE A 69 -4.94 -12.18 -11.68
C PHE A 69 -6.11 -11.23 -11.99
N ARG A 70 -6.48 -10.34 -11.06
CA ARG A 70 -7.60 -9.42 -11.29
C ARG A 70 -7.21 -8.45 -12.40
N LYS A 71 -7.94 -8.49 -13.53
CA LYS A 71 -7.87 -7.46 -14.57
C LYS A 71 -8.19 -6.11 -13.93
N ALA A 72 -7.18 -5.27 -13.77
CA ALA A 72 -7.39 -3.88 -13.42
C ALA A 72 -8.24 -3.24 -14.53
N SER A 73 -9.33 -2.56 -14.16
CA SER A 73 -10.15 -1.80 -15.10
C SER A 73 -9.38 -0.67 -15.80
N ASN A 74 -8.17 -0.36 -15.30
CA ASN A 74 -7.22 0.54 -15.93
C ASN A 74 -5.82 -0.11 -16.00
N PRO A 75 -5.22 -0.31 -17.19
CA PRO A 75 -3.92 -0.98 -17.36
C PRO A 75 -2.74 -0.33 -16.61
N GLN A 76 -2.85 0.95 -16.27
CA GLN A 76 -1.81 1.73 -15.58
C GLN A 76 -1.67 1.39 -14.08
N LEU A 77 -2.65 0.69 -13.49
CA LEU A 77 -2.65 0.23 -12.08
C LEU A 77 -2.04 -1.17 -11.90
N SER A 78 -1.34 -1.68 -12.92
CA SER A 78 -0.85 -3.07 -13.08
C SER A 78 0.15 -3.55 -12.01
N SER A 79 0.80 -2.64 -11.28
CA SER A 79 1.71 -3.01 -10.18
C SER A 79 0.97 -3.09 -8.85
N SER A 80 0.24 -4.18 -8.62
CA SER A 80 -0.15 -4.59 -7.27
C SER A 80 1.12 -4.98 -6.51
N ALA A 81 1.59 -4.12 -5.62
CA ALA A 81 2.73 -4.40 -4.77
C ALA A 81 2.27 -4.97 -3.43
N SER A 82 2.84 -6.11 -3.06
CA SER A 82 2.76 -6.68 -1.72
C SER A 82 3.85 -6.08 -0.84
N PHE A 83 3.53 -5.97 0.45
CA PHE A 83 4.28 -5.14 1.37
C PHE A 83 5.09 -5.99 2.36
N LEU A 84 6.40 -5.74 2.44
CA LEU A 84 7.30 -6.50 3.34
C LEU A 84 7.64 -5.74 4.64
N ARG A 85 7.96 -4.44 4.57
CA ARG A 85 8.34 -3.63 5.76
C ARG A 85 8.01 -2.15 5.62
N LEU A 86 7.47 -1.59 6.71
CA LEU A 86 7.14 -0.17 6.86
C LEU A 86 8.20 0.54 7.67
N ASN A 87 8.84 1.52 7.04
CA ASN A 87 9.56 2.56 7.74
C ASN A 87 8.80 3.87 7.51
N VAL A 88 8.13 4.33 8.57
CA VAL A 88 7.60 5.68 8.60
C VAL A 88 8.75 6.57 9.06
N LEU A 89 9.12 7.56 8.24
CA LEU A 89 10.08 8.61 8.57
C LEU A 89 9.47 9.61 9.57
#